data_AF-A0A7V9F943-F1
#
_entry.id   AF-A0A7V9F943-F1
#
_cell.length_a   1.000
_cell.length_b   1.000
_cell.length_c   1.000
_cell.angle_alpha   90.00
_cell.angle_beta   90.00
_cell.angle_gamma   90.00
#
_symmetry.space_group_name_H-M   'P 1'
#
loop_
_entity.id
_entity.type
_entity.pdbx_description
1 polymer ?
#
loop_
_entity_poly.entity_id
_entity_poly.type
_entity_poly.pdbx_seq_one_letter_code
_entity_poly.pdbx_strand_id
1 'polypeptide(L)'
;GVTSYPEAESDPNAEIVQYITYDGPDGPVGYNVPAAFWEFMNASGVVWDGAEFVQAEPLMDWLFVMGYPISDPFWASVQLDAEPTWVLIQAFERRVLTYTPSNPEGWQVEMGNVGRHYMEWRDTDGDPDNGGVVEPTPTTPPPVPTPPVTGGTGPATDFFAMQIGNSWTYEDRDTGDLHEVDIIGRSAEFIDGEWLRVRLELFPDGAYELTYWEHTDTVLWLYGREEYSAEGELENSLVYDPPIRYIVNTLDSGQGWGSNSWVERNGVRVRLVQFAFEVTFTRTISVPAGQFETSFIQATETRTDGDNLIGPTTIVSEFDFTPFYGVVRDNRGDDGPLLDLVSYELQ
;
A
#
# COMPACT_ATOMS: atom_id res chain seq x y z
N GLY A 1 25.63 20.61 18.10
CA GLY A 1 25.20 21.31 19.32
C GLY A 1 23.76 20.92 19.55
N VAL A 2 23.40 20.52 20.77
CA VAL A 2 22.02 20.12 21.09
C VAL A 2 21.15 21.37 20.99
N THR A 3 20.46 21.54 19.89
CA THR A 3 19.42 22.55 19.74
C THR A 3 18.25 22.10 20.61
N SER A 4 17.89 22.90 21.61
CA SER A 4 16.67 22.69 22.39
C SER A 4 15.50 23.28 21.59
N TYR A 5 14.45 22.52 21.34
CA TYR A 5 13.21 23.01 20.74
C TYR A 5 12.44 23.83 21.80
N PRO A 6 12.41 25.17 21.76
CA PRO A 6 11.89 25.98 22.86
C PRO A 6 10.36 25.91 22.98
N GLU A 7 9.69 25.59 21.87
CA GLU A 7 8.23 25.46 21.78
C GLU A 7 7.74 24.10 22.31
N ALA A 8 8.65 23.11 22.43
CA ALA A 8 8.39 21.78 22.99
C ALA A 8 7.78 21.81 24.40
N GLU A 9 8.26 22.71 25.25
CA GLU A 9 7.86 22.79 26.66
C GLU A 9 6.41 23.29 26.83
N SER A 10 5.83 23.88 25.78
CA SER A 10 4.50 24.48 25.79
C SER A 10 3.47 23.75 24.92
N ASP A 11 3.88 22.68 24.22
CA ASP A 11 2.96 21.91 23.37
C ASP A 11 2.09 20.98 24.24
N PRO A 12 0.75 21.18 24.31
CA PRO A 12 -0.13 20.32 25.09
C PRO A 12 -0.09 18.86 24.63
N ASN A 13 0.20 18.61 23.34
CA ASN A 13 0.31 17.25 22.80
C ASN A 13 1.61 16.55 23.22
N ALA A 14 2.60 17.29 23.72
CA ALA A 14 3.84 16.75 24.28
C ALA A 14 3.78 16.51 25.80
N GLU A 15 2.67 16.87 26.47
CA GLU A 15 2.50 16.65 27.90
C GLU A 15 2.46 15.14 28.21
N ILE A 16 3.20 14.71 29.24
CA ILE A 16 3.18 13.31 29.67
C ILE A 16 1.87 13.02 30.39
N VAL A 17 1.05 12.14 29.79
CA VAL A 17 -0.29 11.80 30.31
C VAL A 17 -0.38 10.37 30.84
N GLN A 18 0.58 9.51 30.50
CA GLN A 18 0.63 8.13 30.97
C GLN A 18 2.04 7.68 31.33
N TYR A 19 2.11 6.72 32.25
CA TYR A 19 3.33 6.02 32.62
C TYR A 19 3.07 4.51 32.58
N ILE A 20 3.73 3.81 31.67
CA ILE A 20 3.48 2.38 31.41
C ILE A 20 4.61 1.57 32.01
N THR A 21 4.27 0.54 32.79
CA THR A 21 5.24 -0.39 33.39
C THR A 21 4.98 -1.83 32.98
N TYR A 22 6.04 -2.60 32.76
CA TYR A 22 5.97 -4.03 32.43
C TYR A 22 7.23 -4.78 32.88
N ASP A 23 7.14 -6.11 32.96
CA ASP A 23 8.28 -6.96 33.27
C ASP A 23 9.15 -7.15 32.03
N GLY A 24 10.29 -6.46 32.00
CA GLY A 24 11.31 -6.60 30.97
C GLY A 24 12.26 -7.77 31.22
N PRO A 25 13.21 -8.02 30.31
CA PRO A 25 14.18 -9.13 30.41
C PRO A 25 15.00 -9.14 31.71
N ASP A 26 15.28 -7.96 32.26
CA ASP A 26 16.12 -7.76 33.45
C ASP A 26 15.32 -7.30 34.70
N GLY A 27 13.98 -7.36 34.65
CA GLY A 27 13.08 -6.92 35.71
C GLY A 27 12.09 -5.83 35.27
N PRO A 28 11.33 -5.25 36.22
CA PRO A 28 10.31 -4.26 35.90
C PRO A 28 10.93 -2.98 35.34
N VAL A 29 10.40 -2.53 34.21
CA VAL A 29 10.77 -1.28 33.53
C VAL A 29 9.52 -0.41 33.35
N GLY A 30 9.71 0.88 33.05
CA GLY A 30 8.59 1.75 32.69
C GLY A 30 9.00 3.07 32.05
N TYR A 31 8.11 3.58 31.19
CA TYR A 31 8.37 4.71 30.32
C TYR A 31 7.16 5.65 30.24
N ASN A 32 7.44 6.93 30.02
CA ASN A 32 6.44 7.98 29.89
C ASN A 32 5.82 7.99 28.49
N VAL A 33 4.52 8.31 28.38
CA VAL A 33 3.83 8.45 27.09
C VAL A 33 3.17 9.84 27.00
N PRO A 34 3.51 10.64 25.97
CA PRO A 34 2.89 11.94 25.70
C PRO A 34 1.43 11.86 25.25
N ALA A 35 0.69 12.96 25.39
CA ALA A 35 -0.71 13.10 24.99
C ALA A 35 -0.94 12.72 23.52
N ALA A 36 -0.12 13.22 22.59
CA ALA A 36 -0.22 12.93 21.16
C ALA A 36 -0.28 11.42 20.88
N PHE A 37 0.64 10.67 21.50
CA PHE A 37 0.77 9.24 21.29
C PHE A 37 -0.32 8.46 22.03
N TRP A 38 -0.69 8.90 23.24
CA TRP A 38 -1.77 8.27 24.00
C TRP A 38 -3.13 8.42 23.32
N GLU A 39 -3.44 9.62 22.83
CA GLU A 39 -4.69 9.90 22.09
C GLU A 39 -4.73 9.13 20.78
N PHE A 40 -3.63 9.12 20.03
CA PHE A 40 -3.53 8.35 18.80
C PHE A 40 -3.73 6.84 19.01
N MET A 41 -3.10 6.26 20.05
CA MET A 41 -3.26 4.84 20.40
C MET A 41 -4.68 4.49 20.88
N ASN A 42 -5.42 5.47 21.40
CA ASN A 42 -6.79 5.28 21.89
C ASN A 42 -7.83 5.95 20.98
N ALA A 43 -7.46 6.30 19.74
CA ALA A 43 -8.32 7.01 18.82
C ALA A 43 -9.60 6.20 18.53
N SER A 44 -10.72 6.88 18.47
CA SER A 44 -12.04 6.33 18.14
C SER A 44 -12.38 6.57 16.68
N GLY A 45 -13.09 5.68 16.01
CA GLY A 45 -13.57 5.93 14.66
C GLY A 45 -14.45 4.84 14.10
N VAL A 46 -15.03 5.08 12.94
CA VAL A 46 -15.93 4.14 12.29
C VAL A 46 -15.11 3.06 11.58
N VAL A 47 -15.38 1.80 11.89
CA VAL A 47 -14.80 0.61 11.25
C VAL A 47 -15.92 -0.22 10.63
N TRP A 48 -15.60 -1.00 9.61
CA TRP A 48 -16.53 -1.98 9.04
C TRP A 48 -16.40 -3.30 9.79
N ASP A 49 -17.50 -3.83 10.34
CA ASP A 49 -17.48 -5.07 11.15
C ASP A 49 -17.84 -6.35 10.38
N GLY A 50 -17.99 -6.23 9.06
CA GLY A 50 -18.45 -7.30 8.18
C GLY A 50 -19.93 -7.24 7.83
N ALA A 51 -20.72 -6.34 8.43
CA ALA A 51 -22.14 -6.15 8.09
C ALA A 51 -22.56 -4.67 8.07
N GLU A 52 -22.01 -3.84 8.95
CA GLU A 52 -22.28 -2.41 8.97
C GLU A 52 -21.08 -1.59 9.45
N PHE A 53 -21.15 -0.27 9.21
CA PHE A 53 -20.18 0.68 9.73
C PHE A 53 -20.47 0.95 11.21
N VAL A 54 -19.61 0.48 12.10
CA VAL A 54 -19.74 0.61 13.56
C VAL A 54 -18.67 1.52 14.14
N GLN A 55 -19.00 2.25 15.20
CA GLN A 55 -18.03 3.09 15.91
C GLN A 55 -17.14 2.20 16.82
N ALA A 56 -15.84 2.15 16.55
CA ALA A 56 -14.84 1.45 17.35
C ALA A 56 -14.10 2.40 18.30
N GLU A 57 -13.94 1.96 19.55
CA GLU A 57 -13.29 2.70 20.63
C GLU A 57 -12.50 1.73 21.52
N PRO A 58 -11.16 1.62 21.35
CA PRO A 58 -10.31 2.28 20.34
C PRO A 58 -10.38 1.59 18.95
N LEU A 59 -9.89 2.27 17.91
CA LEU A 59 -9.74 1.78 16.54
C LEU A 59 -8.81 0.55 16.42
N MET A 60 -7.94 0.35 17.41
CA MET A 60 -6.94 -0.71 17.43
C MET A 60 -6.56 -1.06 18.87
N ASP A 61 -6.21 -2.32 19.13
CA ASP A 61 -5.51 -2.69 20.36
C ASP A 61 -4.06 -2.19 20.26
N TRP A 62 -3.77 -1.06 20.88
CA TRP A 62 -2.44 -0.45 20.79
C TRP A 62 -1.34 -1.35 21.39
N LEU A 63 -1.65 -2.17 22.41
CA LEU A 63 -0.64 -3.04 23.01
C LEU A 63 -0.27 -4.15 22.02
N PHE A 64 -1.23 -4.63 21.25
CA PHE A 64 -0.98 -5.54 20.13
C PHE A 64 -0.19 -4.87 18.99
N VAL A 65 -0.61 -3.68 18.54
CA VAL A 65 -0.05 -2.98 17.36
C VAL A 65 1.34 -2.37 17.63
N MET A 66 1.52 -1.72 18.78
CA MET A 66 2.74 -0.99 19.15
C MET A 66 3.65 -1.81 20.05
N GLY A 67 3.07 -2.62 20.95
CA GLY A 67 3.78 -3.18 22.10
C GLY A 67 4.07 -2.17 23.19
N TYR A 68 4.79 -2.59 24.24
CA TYR A 68 5.17 -1.67 25.30
C TYR A 68 6.15 -0.59 24.79
N PRO A 69 6.12 0.63 25.35
CA PRO A 69 7.18 1.60 25.09
C PRO A 69 8.52 1.02 25.54
N ILE A 70 9.57 1.25 24.75
CA ILE A 70 10.95 0.82 25.07
C ILE A 70 11.90 2.01 25.22
N SER A 71 11.39 3.23 25.05
CA SER A 71 12.10 4.47 25.31
C SER A 71 11.17 5.53 25.92
N ASP A 72 11.75 6.49 26.64
CA ASP A 72 11.08 7.77 26.85
C ASP A 72 10.99 8.54 25.52
N PRO A 73 10.00 9.43 25.37
CA PRO A 73 9.86 10.29 24.19
C PRO A 73 10.96 11.35 24.16
N PHE A 74 11.45 11.69 22.97
CA PHE A 74 12.47 12.72 22.79
C PHE A 74 12.26 13.51 21.50
N TRP A 75 12.62 14.81 21.52
CA TRP A 75 12.56 15.66 20.34
C TRP A 75 13.83 15.52 19.48
N ALA A 76 13.64 15.44 18.17
CA ALA A 76 14.69 15.48 17.16
C ALA A 76 14.36 16.51 16.08
N SER A 77 15.39 17.11 15.50
CA SER A 77 15.27 17.93 14.29
C SER A 77 15.67 17.07 13.10
N VAL A 78 14.73 16.88 12.17
CA VAL A 78 14.91 16.09 10.94
C VAL A 78 14.74 17.01 9.72
N GLN A 79 15.32 16.64 8.57
CA GLN A 79 15.07 17.35 7.32
C GLN A 79 13.85 16.73 6.63
N LEU A 80 12.80 17.53 6.44
CA LEU A 80 11.61 17.19 5.65
C LEU A 80 11.51 18.22 4.52
N ASP A 81 11.46 17.79 3.26
CA ASP A 81 11.46 18.65 2.07
C ASP A 81 12.55 19.74 2.06
N ALA A 82 13.75 19.38 2.53
CA ALA A 82 14.91 20.28 2.71
C ALA A 82 14.74 21.39 3.77
N GLU A 83 13.68 21.34 4.57
CA GLU A 83 13.44 22.25 5.70
C GLU A 83 13.61 21.54 7.06
N PRO A 84 14.31 22.16 8.03
CA PRO A 84 14.50 21.57 9.36
C PRO A 84 13.18 21.59 10.15
N THR A 85 12.68 20.39 10.46
CA THR A 85 11.40 20.18 11.14
C THR A 85 11.61 19.46 12.47
N TRP A 86 10.89 19.89 13.52
CA TRP A 86 10.93 19.28 14.83
C TRP A 86 9.91 18.16 14.95
N VAL A 87 10.38 16.99 15.39
CA VAL A 87 9.58 15.77 15.51
C VAL A 87 9.80 15.17 16.88
N LEU A 88 8.72 14.88 17.60
CA LEU A 88 8.76 14.12 18.85
C LEU A 88 8.76 12.64 18.48
N ILE A 89 9.67 11.87 19.05
CA ILE A 89 9.89 10.47 18.67
C ILE A 89 9.80 9.60 19.92
N GLN A 90 9.08 8.48 19.84
CA GLN A 90 9.10 7.44 20.88
C GLN A 90 9.13 6.05 20.26
N ALA A 91 10.02 5.19 20.77
CA ALA A 91 10.08 3.80 20.37
C ALA A 91 9.20 2.91 21.25
N PHE A 92 8.50 2.00 20.60
CA PHE A 92 7.76 0.89 21.18
C PHE A 92 8.34 -0.43 20.65
N GLU A 93 7.97 -1.56 21.26
CA GLU A 93 8.51 -2.88 20.88
C GLU A 93 8.36 -3.19 19.38
N ARG A 94 7.29 -2.71 18.73
CA ARG A 94 6.96 -3.04 17.33
C ARG A 94 7.02 -1.86 16.36
N ARG A 95 6.98 -0.62 16.84
CA ARG A 95 6.88 0.60 16.01
C ARG A 95 7.57 1.78 16.68
N VAL A 96 7.88 2.81 15.89
CA VAL A 96 8.25 4.13 16.42
C VAL A 96 7.14 5.11 16.08
N LEU A 97 6.62 5.83 17.07
CA LEU A 97 5.72 6.95 16.82
C LEU A 97 6.50 8.23 16.63
N THR A 98 6.08 9.01 15.66
CA THR A 98 6.56 10.37 15.43
C THR A 98 5.41 11.34 15.49
N TYR A 99 5.57 12.45 16.20
CA TYR A 99 4.61 13.54 16.24
C TYR A 99 5.24 14.82 15.69
N THR A 100 4.58 15.41 14.68
CA THR A 100 5.02 16.60 13.97
C THR A 100 3.94 17.69 14.11
N PRO A 101 4.12 18.68 15.00
CA PRO A 101 3.10 19.70 15.26
C PRO A 101 2.67 20.49 14.02
N SER A 102 3.59 20.67 13.06
CA SER A 102 3.37 21.42 11.83
C SER A 102 2.52 20.69 10.79
N ASN A 103 2.24 19.39 10.97
CA ASN A 103 1.36 18.65 10.07
C ASN A 103 -0.12 19.08 10.25
N PRO A 104 -0.97 18.88 9.22
CA PRO A 104 -2.41 19.11 9.35
C PRO A 104 -3.04 18.31 10.50
N GLU A 105 -4.06 18.86 11.16
CA GLU A 105 -4.82 18.19 12.21
C GLU A 105 -5.34 16.82 11.72
N GLY A 106 -5.18 15.78 12.53
CA GLY A 106 -5.46 14.38 12.15
C GLY A 106 -4.31 13.64 11.46
N TRP A 107 -3.24 14.35 11.04
CA TRP A 107 -2.04 13.78 10.40
C TRP A 107 -0.75 14.08 11.17
N GLN A 108 -0.88 14.50 12.42
CA GLN A 108 0.25 14.94 13.24
C GLN A 108 1.03 13.79 13.85
N VAL A 109 0.42 12.60 13.98
CA VAL A 109 1.08 11.40 14.48
C VAL A 109 1.23 10.39 13.36
N GLU A 110 2.45 9.89 13.18
CA GLU A 110 2.78 8.87 12.19
C GLU A 110 3.40 7.65 12.88
N MET A 111 3.10 6.46 12.35
CA MET A 111 3.69 5.19 12.79
C MET A 111 4.82 4.80 11.82
N GLY A 112 6.07 4.97 12.24
CA GLY A 112 7.24 4.58 11.47
C GLY A 112 7.60 3.09 11.62
N ASN A 113 7.81 2.41 10.49
CA ASN A 113 8.33 1.04 10.43
C ASN A 113 9.88 1.04 10.40
N VAL A 114 10.50 1.12 11.59
CA VAL A 114 11.96 1.35 11.68
C VAL A 114 12.82 0.11 11.37
N GLY A 115 12.22 -1.09 11.31
CA GLY A 115 12.95 -2.32 10.97
C GLY A 115 13.60 -2.29 9.57
N ARG A 116 12.94 -1.66 8.58
CA ARG A 116 13.44 -1.57 7.19
C ARG A 116 14.45 -0.44 7.02
N HIS A 117 14.19 0.74 7.58
CA HIS A 117 15.13 1.88 7.55
C HIS A 117 16.42 1.61 8.35
N TYR A 118 16.36 0.85 9.46
CA TYR A 118 17.57 0.42 10.17
C TYR A 118 18.36 -0.63 9.39
N MET A 119 17.68 -1.58 8.72
CA MET A 119 18.36 -2.51 7.80
C MET A 119 19.01 -1.75 6.63
N GLU A 120 18.30 -0.81 6.00
CA GLU A 120 18.84 0.02 4.93
C GLU A 120 20.02 0.88 5.40
N TRP A 121 19.95 1.52 6.57
CA TRP A 121 21.05 2.29 7.16
C TRP A 121 22.26 1.42 7.53
N ARG A 122 22.02 0.24 8.09
CA ARG A 122 23.07 -0.74 8.41
C ARG A 122 23.72 -1.28 7.14
N ASP A 123 22.93 -1.56 6.11
CA ASP A 123 23.39 -2.22 4.88
C ASP A 123 23.97 -1.21 3.87
N THR A 124 23.72 0.10 4.04
CA THR A 124 24.39 1.19 3.29
C THR A 124 25.60 1.79 3.99
N ASP A 125 26.02 1.24 5.14
CA ASP A 125 27.33 1.46 5.76
C ASP A 125 27.79 2.94 5.77
N GLY A 126 26.93 3.85 6.22
CA GLY A 126 27.32 5.20 6.68
C GLY A 126 28.28 6.01 5.79
N ASP A 127 28.16 5.95 4.47
CA ASP A 127 28.95 6.79 3.55
C ASP A 127 28.30 8.18 3.36
N PRO A 128 28.92 9.28 3.84
CA PRO A 128 28.35 10.62 3.72
C PRO A 128 28.55 11.26 2.33
N ASP A 129 29.25 10.62 1.39
CA ASP A 129 29.78 11.31 0.19
C ASP A 129 29.09 10.98 -1.14
N ASN A 130 27.93 10.31 -1.18
CA ASN A 130 27.22 10.06 -2.44
C ASN A 130 26.05 11.03 -2.72
N GLY A 131 26.27 12.31 -2.42
CA GLY A 131 25.47 13.44 -2.90
C GLY A 131 25.89 13.85 -4.31
N GLY A 132 25.46 13.11 -5.33
CA GLY A 132 25.68 13.46 -6.73
C GLY A 132 24.76 14.58 -7.20
N VAL A 133 25.22 15.83 -7.15
CA VAL A 133 24.55 17.01 -7.70
C VAL A 133 24.51 16.95 -9.24
N VAL A 134 23.34 17.10 -9.85
CA VAL A 134 23.20 17.44 -11.28
C VAL A 134 22.51 18.79 -11.46
N GLU A 135 23.26 19.77 -11.97
CA GLU A 135 22.85 21.14 -12.34
C GLU A 135 21.92 21.18 -13.57
N PRO A 136 21.01 22.17 -13.71
CA PRO A 136 20.12 22.31 -14.87
C PRO A 136 20.77 23.11 -16.02
N THR A 137 20.43 22.78 -17.28
CA THR A 137 20.86 23.54 -18.49
C THR A 137 19.64 24.18 -19.19
N PRO A 138 19.73 25.40 -19.78
CA PRO A 138 18.57 26.27 -20.09
C PRO A 138 17.97 26.20 -21.52
N THR A 139 16.78 26.81 -21.65
CA THR A 139 15.70 26.86 -22.66
C THR A 139 15.91 27.49 -24.05
N THR A 140 15.02 27.18 -25.04
CA THR A 140 14.35 28.14 -25.98
C THR A 140 13.07 27.50 -26.66
N PRO A 141 12.11 28.24 -27.31
CA PRO A 141 10.66 28.37 -26.91
C PRO A 141 9.56 27.97 -27.99
N PRO A 142 8.22 28.09 -27.72
CA PRO A 142 7.06 27.41 -28.40
C PRO A 142 6.25 28.33 -29.40
N PRO A 143 4.99 28.08 -29.93
CA PRO A 143 3.93 27.03 -29.74
C PRO A 143 3.25 26.48 -31.07
N VAL A 144 2.24 25.58 -31.15
CA VAL A 144 0.73 25.69 -31.02
C VAL A 144 0.07 24.39 -31.63
N PRO A 145 -1.20 23.93 -31.40
CA PRO A 145 -2.16 23.93 -30.27
C PRO A 145 -2.65 22.50 -29.84
N THR A 146 -3.30 22.45 -28.68
CA THR A 146 -3.96 21.30 -28.02
C THR A 146 -5.46 21.18 -28.37
N PRO A 147 -6.06 19.98 -28.49
CA PRO A 147 -7.50 19.75 -28.24
C PRO A 147 -7.74 19.33 -26.77
N PRO A 148 -8.90 19.69 -26.18
CA PRO A 148 -9.09 19.76 -24.74
C PRO A 148 -9.26 18.37 -24.11
N VAL A 149 -8.42 18.05 -23.12
CA VAL A 149 -8.75 17.05 -22.08
C VAL A 149 -9.22 17.85 -20.87
N THR A 150 -10.53 17.86 -20.65
CA THR A 150 -11.10 18.18 -19.34
C THR A 150 -10.60 17.08 -18.39
N GLY A 151 -9.75 17.29 -17.39
CA GLY A 151 -9.57 18.49 -16.57
C GLY A 151 -10.31 18.34 -15.24
N GLY A 152 -10.16 17.21 -14.54
CA GLY A 152 -10.27 17.15 -13.09
C GLY A 152 -8.90 17.45 -12.52
N THR A 153 -8.79 18.55 -11.76
CA THR A 153 -7.53 19.06 -11.21
C THR A 153 -7.49 18.76 -9.72
N GLY A 154 -6.79 17.68 -9.36
CA GLY A 154 -6.28 17.37 -8.03
C GLY A 154 -4.96 16.60 -8.23
N PRO A 155 -3.94 16.74 -7.37
CA PRO A 155 -2.70 15.99 -7.55
C PRO A 155 -2.96 14.54 -7.15
N ALA A 156 -3.30 13.67 -8.10
CA ALA A 156 -3.27 12.23 -7.87
C ALA A 156 -1.79 11.80 -7.83
N THR A 157 -1.19 11.77 -6.63
CA THR A 157 0.20 11.36 -6.41
C THR A 157 0.39 9.83 -6.41
N ASP A 158 -0.68 9.07 -6.61
CA ASP A 158 -0.65 7.61 -6.62
C ASP A 158 -0.64 7.06 -8.06
N PHE A 159 0.56 6.75 -8.57
CA PHE A 159 0.75 6.18 -9.91
C PHE A 159 -0.07 4.90 -10.12
N PHE A 160 -0.27 4.10 -9.07
CA PHE A 160 -0.94 2.81 -9.12
C PHE A 160 -2.45 2.90 -8.89
N ALA A 161 -2.97 4.11 -8.65
CA ALA A 161 -4.36 4.36 -8.31
C ALA A 161 -4.84 3.62 -7.04
N MET A 162 -3.94 3.30 -6.11
CA MET A 162 -4.21 2.54 -4.88
C MET A 162 -4.69 3.41 -3.70
N GLN A 163 -5.23 4.60 -3.97
CA GLN A 163 -5.72 5.50 -2.92
C GLN A 163 -7.02 4.95 -2.33
N ILE A 164 -7.14 4.98 -1.00
CA ILE A 164 -8.34 4.49 -0.30
C ILE A 164 -9.52 5.36 -0.71
N GLY A 165 -10.65 4.71 -1.02
CA GLY A 165 -11.85 5.35 -1.55
C GLY A 165 -11.87 5.48 -3.08
N ASN A 166 -10.82 5.04 -3.79
CA ASN A 166 -10.91 4.85 -5.23
C ASN A 166 -11.79 3.64 -5.54
N SER A 167 -12.64 3.78 -6.55
CA SER A 167 -13.56 2.73 -7.01
C SER A 167 -13.63 2.65 -8.53
N TRP A 168 -13.93 1.45 -9.03
CA TRP A 168 -14.11 1.15 -10.45
C TRP A 168 -15.26 0.17 -10.62
N THR A 169 -15.98 0.33 -11.73
CA THR A 169 -16.96 -0.66 -12.20
C THR A 169 -16.50 -1.17 -13.56
N TYR A 170 -16.38 -2.48 -13.68
CA TYR A 170 -16.06 -3.15 -14.94
C TYR A 170 -17.26 -3.94 -15.43
N GLU A 171 -17.39 -4.07 -16.74
CA GLU A 171 -18.40 -4.92 -17.40
C GLU A 171 -17.70 -6.07 -18.12
N ASP A 172 -18.16 -7.29 -17.86
CA ASP A 172 -17.81 -8.46 -18.66
C ASP A 172 -18.38 -8.30 -20.07
N ARG A 173 -17.51 -8.36 -21.08
CA ARG A 173 -17.92 -8.18 -22.49
C ARG A 173 -18.78 -9.29 -23.04
N ASP A 174 -18.67 -10.49 -22.49
CA ASP A 174 -19.39 -11.67 -22.97
C ASP A 174 -20.75 -11.80 -22.29
N THR A 175 -20.85 -11.48 -21.00
CA THR A 175 -22.10 -11.62 -20.24
C THR A 175 -22.85 -10.31 -20.00
N GLY A 176 -22.15 -9.17 -19.96
CA GLY A 176 -22.68 -7.88 -19.54
C GLY A 176 -22.78 -7.73 -18.02
N ASP A 177 -22.25 -8.69 -17.25
CA ASP A 177 -22.29 -8.63 -15.79
C ASP A 177 -21.28 -7.60 -15.27
N LEU A 178 -21.63 -6.96 -14.14
CA LEU A 178 -20.82 -5.92 -13.54
C LEU A 178 -19.95 -6.47 -12.41
N HIS A 179 -18.70 -6.03 -12.39
CA HIS A 179 -17.74 -6.26 -11.32
C HIS A 179 -17.41 -4.92 -10.67
N GLU A 180 -17.58 -4.83 -9.35
CA GLU A 180 -17.28 -3.63 -8.57
C GLU A 180 -15.95 -3.82 -7.85
N VAL A 181 -15.08 -2.81 -7.91
CA VAL A 181 -13.74 -2.87 -7.35
C VAL A 181 -13.49 -1.62 -6.52
N ASP A 182 -13.04 -1.78 -5.28
CA ASP A 182 -12.82 -0.68 -4.35
C ASP A 182 -11.51 -0.84 -3.59
N ILE A 183 -10.82 0.28 -3.33
CA ILE A 183 -9.77 0.32 -2.31
C ILE A 183 -10.41 0.70 -0.97
N ILE A 184 -10.77 -0.32 -0.19
CA ILE A 184 -11.66 -0.15 0.97
C ILE A 184 -10.94 0.27 2.26
N GLY A 185 -9.61 0.15 2.31
CA GLY A 185 -8.86 0.53 3.51
C GLY A 185 -7.50 -0.13 3.60
N ARG A 186 -7.04 -0.33 4.83
CA ARG A 186 -5.83 -1.10 5.15
C ARG A 186 -6.16 -2.17 6.18
N SER A 187 -5.53 -3.33 6.06
CA SER A 187 -5.64 -4.43 7.02
C SER A 187 -4.26 -4.92 7.41
N ALA A 188 -4.08 -5.15 8.72
CA ALA A 188 -2.94 -5.87 9.29
C ALA A 188 -3.30 -7.29 9.74
N GLU A 189 -4.52 -7.74 9.43
CA GLU A 189 -5.03 -9.06 9.83
C GLU A 189 -4.55 -10.16 8.87
N PHE A 190 -4.29 -9.80 7.61
CA PHE A 190 -3.88 -10.75 6.58
C PHE A 190 -2.42 -11.21 6.73
N ILE A 191 -1.51 -10.26 6.96
CA ILE A 191 -0.12 -10.52 7.32
C ILE A 191 0.17 -9.77 8.60
N ASP A 192 0.50 -10.52 9.65
CA ASP A 192 0.74 -9.97 10.99
C ASP A 192 1.77 -8.83 10.93
N GLY A 193 1.34 -7.63 11.32
CA GLY A 193 2.20 -6.45 11.37
C GLY A 193 2.45 -5.74 10.03
N GLU A 194 1.81 -6.13 8.92
CA GLU A 194 1.90 -5.40 7.64
C GLU A 194 0.56 -4.71 7.33
N TRP A 195 0.54 -3.38 7.30
CA TRP A 195 -0.66 -2.60 6.95
C TRP A 195 -0.84 -2.53 5.45
N LEU A 196 -1.45 -3.59 4.90
CA LEU A 196 -1.64 -3.75 3.47
C LEU A 196 -2.92 -3.04 3.05
N ARG A 197 -2.86 -2.31 1.93
CA ARG A 197 -4.06 -1.77 1.28
C ARG A 197 -4.93 -2.92 0.82
N VAL A 198 -6.21 -2.84 1.10
CA VAL A 198 -7.18 -3.87 0.74
C VAL A 198 -7.94 -3.40 -0.48
N ARG A 199 -7.84 -4.18 -1.56
CA ARG A 199 -8.69 -4.06 -2.74
C ARG A 199 -9.76 -5.13 -2.65
N LEU A 200 -11.01 -4.70 -2.59
CA LEU A 200 -12.20 -5.54 -2.70
C LEU A 200 -12.59 -5.65 -4.17
N GLU A 201 -12.96 -6.85 -4.61
CA GLU A 201 -13.67 -7.08 -5.86
C GLU A 201 -14.94 -7.87 -5.58
N LEU A 202 -16.10 -7.29 -5.88
CA LEU A 202 -17.41 -7.93 -5.76
C LEU A 202 -17.80 -8.54 -7.12
N PHE A 203 -18.11 -9.84 -7.09
CA PHE A 203 -18.52 -10.60 -8.27
C PHE A 203 -20.05 -10.54 -8.48
N PRO A 204 -20.54 -10.79 -9.71
CA PRO A 204 -21.97 -10.71 -10.03
C PRO A 204 -22.88 -11.64 -9.23
N ASP A 205 -22.34 -12.76 -8.74
CA ASP A 205 -23.06 -13.74 -7.93
C ASP A 205 -23.07 -13.39 -6.43
N GLY A 206 -22.43 -12.29 -6.03
CA GLY A 206 -22.34 -11.80 -4.67
C GLY A 206 -21.12 -12.31 -3.91
N ALA A 207 -20.35 -13.25 -4.46
CA ALA A 207 -19.05 -13.61 -3.91
C ALA A 207 -18.09 -12.43 -4.01
N TYR A 208 -17.02 -12.42 -3.21
CA TYR A 208 -16.03 -11.35 -3.28
C TYR A 208 -14.61 -11.82 -3.02
N GLU A 209 -13.64 -11.13 -3.60
CA GLU A 209 -12.21 -11.32 -3.37
C GLU A 209 -11.63 -10.10 -2.65
N LEU A 210 -10.83 -10.34 -1.63
CA LEU A 210 -9.95 -9.34 -1.04
C LEU A 210 -8.52 -9.59 -1.52
N THR A 211 -7.86 -8.57 -2.02
CA THR A 211 -6.44 -8.61 -2.37
C THR A 211 -5.66 -7.60 -1.54
N TYR A 212 -4.45 -7.97 -1.14
CA TYR A 212 -3.67 -7.24 -0.15
C TYR A 212 -2.36 -6.72 -0.75
N TRP A 213 -2.17 -5.41 -0.65
CA TRP A 213 -1.16 -4.69 -1.43
C TRP A 213 -0.30 -3.75 -0.60
N GLU A 214 0.99 -3.65 -0.94
CA GLU A 214 1.87 -2.56 -0.52
C GLU A 214 2.33 -1.82 -1.79
N HIS A 215 2.49 -0.51 -1.74
CA HIS A 215 3.17 0.21 -2.82
C HIS A 215 4.30 1.07 -2.27
N THR A 216 5.35 1.20 -3.07
CA THR A 216 6.35 2.27 -2.95
C THR A 216 6.09 3.30 -4.05
N ASP A 217 6.98 4.28 -4.20
CA ASP A 217 6.93 5.20 -5.34
C ASP A 217 7.14 4.51 -6.70
N THR A 218 7.69 3.28 -6.69
CA THR A 218 8.18 2.60 -7.89
C THR A 218 7.58 1.24 -8.16
N VAL A 219 6.97 0.60 -7.16
CA VAL A 219 6.48 -0.77 -7.27
C VAL A 219 5.20 -0.95 -6.47
N LEU A 220 4.24 -1.66 -7.06
CA LEU A 220 3.09 -2.24 -6.37
C LEU A 220 3.36 -3.73 -6.12
N TRP A 221 3.26 -4.14 -4.86
CA TRP A 221 3.49 -5.49 -4.37
C TRP A 221 2.17 -6.14 -3.99
N LEU A 222 1.96 -7.39 -4.44
CA LEU A 222 0.81 -8.22 -4.07
C LEU A 222 1.24 -9.24 -3.03
N TYR A 223 0.68 -9.15 -1.84
CA TYR A 223 0.99 -10.03 -0.71
C TYR A 223 0.12 -11.28 -0.68
N GLY A 224 -1.08 -11.21 -1.25
CA GLY A 224 -1.98 -12.35 -1.26
C GLY A 224 -3.41 -11.96 -1.49
N ARG A 225 -4.28 -12.95 -1.35
CA ARG A 225 -5.71 -12.80 -1.58
C ARG A 225 -6.53 -13.76 -0.74
N GLU A 226 -7.77 -13.37 -0.52
CA GLU A 226 -8.80 -14.17 0.13
C GLU A 226 -10.08 -14.14 -0.70
N GLU A 227 -10.67 -15.31 -0.90
CA GLU A 227 -11.91 -15.49 -1.66
C GLU A 227 -13.01 -15.88 -0.67
N TYR A 228 -14.13 -15.17 -0.74
CA TYR A 228 -15.28 -15.33 0.12
C TYR A 228 -16.54 -15.65 -0.69
N SER A 229 -17.39 -16.52 -0.15
CA SER A 229 -18.71 -16.78 -0.73
C SER A 229 -19.63 -15.56 -0.58
N ALA A 230 -20.79 -15.59 -1.25
CA ALA A 230 -21.81 -14.54 -1.11
C ALA A 230 -22.38 -14.42 0.32
N GLU A 231 -22.25 -15.47 1.13
CA GLU A 231 -22.62 -15.51 2.54
C GLU A 231 -21.50 -15.01 3.48
N GLY A 232 -20.34 -14.62 2.94
CA GLY A 232 -19.18 -14.15 3.71
C GLY A 232 -18.33 -15.27 4.32
N GLU A 233 -18.47 -16.51 3.85
CA GLU A 233 -17.63 -17.62 4.30
C GLU A 233 -16.29 -17.58 3.56
N LEU A 234 -15.17 -17.61 4.31
CA LEU A 234 -13.83 -17.69 3.72
C LEU A 234 -13.64 -19.05 3.04
N GLU A 235 -13.49 -19.04 1.72
CA GLU A 235 -13.32 -20.26 0.91
C GLU A 235 -11.84 -20.59 0.67
N ASN A 236 -11.01 -19.56 0.50
CA ASN A 236 -9.60 -19.73 0.16
C ASN A 236 -8.80 -18.52 0.64
N SER A 237 -7.62 -18.76 1.22
CA SER A 237 -6.66 -17.73 1.61
C SER A 237 -5.28 -18.13 1.08
N LEU A 238 -4.68 -17.25 0.27
CA LEU A 238 -3.39 -17.46 -0.38
C LEU A 238 -2.44 -16.33 -0.03
N VAL A 239 -1.30 -16.67 0.57
CA VAL A 239 -0.20 -15.74 0.84
C VAL A 239 0.95 -15.98 -0.13
N TYR A 240 1.56 -14.90 -0.60
CA TYR A 240 2.75 -14.89 -1.45
C TYR A 240 3.98 -14.52 -0.60
N ASP A 241 4.91 -15.45 -0.44
CA ASP A 241 6.17 -15.23 0.28
C ASP A 241 7.40 -15.60 -0.57
N PRO A 242 8.21 -14.63 -1.03
CA PRO A 242 8.02 -13.18 -0.89
C PRO A 242 6.81 -12.65 -1.70
N PRO A 243 6.33 -11.41 -1.44
CA PRO A 243 5.23 -10.82 -2.20
C PRO A 243 5.57 -10.68 -3.68
N ILE A 244 4.54 -10.73 -4.53
CA ILE A 244 4.69 -10.63 -5.98
C ILE A 244 4.97 -9.18 -6.34
N ARG A 245 6.01 -8.96 -7.16
CA ARG A 245 6.29 -7.68 -7.80
C ARG A 245 5.30 -7.47 -8.95
N TYR A 246 4.14 -6.88 -8.66
CA TYR A 246 3.00 -6.92 -9.56
C TYR A 246 3.11 -5.90 -10.71
N ILE A 247 3.26 -4.62 -10.40
CA ILE A 247 3.47 -3.56 -11.41
C ILE A 247 4.56 -2.59 -10.96
N VAL A 248 5.23 -1.97 -11.92
CA VAL A 248 6.31 -0.99 -11.70
C VAL A 248 5.92 0.35 -12.31
N ASN A 249 6.50 1.45 -11.83
CA ASN A 249 6.14 2.80 -12.31
C ASN A 249 6.80 3.21 -13.64
N THR A 250 7.66 2.35 -14.19
CA THR A 250 8.25 2.51 -15.51
C THR A 250 7.59 1.50 -16.45
N LEU A 251 6.79 2.00 -17.40
CA LEU A 251 5.95 1.15 -18.25
C LEU A 251 6.24 1.38 -19.75
N ASP A 252 7.52 1.35 -20.10
CA ASP A 252 7.99 1.51 -21.47
C ASP A 252 7.81 0.22 -22.28
N SER A 253 7.51 0.34 -23.58
CA SER A 253 7.39 -0.83 -24.47
C SER A 253 8.69 -1.65 -24.51
N GLY A 254 8.55 -2.97 -24.34
CA GLY A 254 9.63 -3.94 -24.24
C GLY A 254 10.19 -4.10 -22.82
N GLN A 255 9.69 -3.37 -21.84
CA GLN A 255 10.10 -3.54 -20.44
C GLN A 255 9.44 -4.77 -19.82
N GLY A 256 10.23 -5.58 -19.12
CA GLY A 256 9.73 -6.72 -18.35
C GLY A 256 10.23 -6.75 -16.91
N TRP A 257 9.45 -7.36 -16.03
CA TRP A 257 9.79 -7.62 -14.64
C TRP A 257 9.16 -8.92 -14.18
N GLY A 258 9.50 -9.36 -12.97
CA GLY A 258 8.91 -10.56 -12.41
C GLY A 258 9.46 -10.86 -11.03
N SER A 259 8.88 -11.89 -10.43
CA SER A 259 9.24 -12.38 -9.10
C SER A 259 8.86 -13.85 -8.96
N ASN A 260 9.59 -14.55 -8.10
CA ASN A 260 9.21 -15.89 -7.66
C ASN A 260 8.64 -15.80 -6.25
N SER A 261 7.60 -16.56 -5.97
CA SER A 261 6.94 -16.58 -4.68
C SER A 261 6.51 -18.00 -4.30
N TRP A 262 6.63 -18.34 -3.02
CA TRP A 262 5.91 -19.49 -2.47
C TRP A 262 4.47 -19.08 -2.21
N VAL A 263 3.54 -19.91 -2.71
CA VAL A 263 2.13 -19.79 -2.33
C VAL A 263 1.93 -20.59 -1.07
N GLU A 264 1.51 -19.91 -0.02
CA GLU A 264 1.03 -20.51 1.21
C GLU A 264 -0.49 -20.50 1.21
N ARG A 265 -1.09 -21.65 1.46
CA ARG A 265 -2.54 -21.79 1.63
C ARG A 265 -2.80 -22.27 3.05
N ASN A 266 -3.54 -21.50 3.83
CA ASN A 266 -3.83 -21.79 5.24
C ASN A 266 -2.55 -22.08 6.05
N GLY A 267 -1.49 -21.29 5.84
CA GLY A 267 -0.19 -21.42 6.52
C GLY A 267 0.68 -22.59 6.06
N VAL A 268 0.33 -23.28 4.98
CA VAL A 268 1.12 -24.37 4.40
C VAL A 268 1.62 -23.96 3.02
N ARG A 269 2.93 -24.04 2.78
CA ARG A 269 3.51 -23.88 1.43
C ARG A 269 3.03 -24.98 0.51
N VAL A 270 2.26 -24.61 -0.51
CA VAL A 270 1.62 -25.56 -1.43
C VAL A 270 2.30 -25.64 -2.79
N ARG A 271 2.88 -24.54 -3.28
CA ARG A 271 3.56 -24.51 -4.59
C ARG A 271 4.49 -23.31 -4.75
N LEU A 272 5.43 -23.42 -5.67
CA LEU A 272 6.20 -22.27 -6.14
C LEU A 272 5.49 -21.68 -7.37
N VAL A 273 5.34 -20.36 -7.39
CA VAL A 273 4.87 -19.60 -8.55
C VAL A 273 5.92 -18.62 -9.03
N GLN A 274 6.05 -18.52 -10.35
CA GLN A 274 6.83 -17.49 -11.01
C GLN A 274 5.87 -16.58 -11.76
N PHE A 275 5.89 -15.29 -11.43
CA PHE A 275 5.20 -14.25 -12.18
C PHE A 275 6.21 -13.50 -13.04
N ALA A 276 5.88 -13.33 -14.31
CA ALA A 276 6.61 -12.49 -15.25
C ALA A 276 5.63 -11.57 -15.98
N PHE A 277 6.02 -10.32 -16.14
CA PHE A 277 5.23 -9.29 -16.79
C PHE A 277 6.06 -8.63 -17.88
N GLU A 278 5.43 -8.27 -18.97
CA GLU A 278 6.05 -7.54 -20.07
C GLU A 278 5.09 -6.51 -20.63
N VAL A 279 5.53 -5.24 -20.72
CA VAL A 279 4.83 -4.23 -21.51
C VAL A 279 5.12 -4.51 -22.97
N THR A 280 4.17 -5.11 -23.68
CA THR A 280 4.38 -5.46 -25.09
C THR A 280 4.40 -4.20 -25.95
N PHE A 281 3.46 -3.29 -25.74
CA PHE A 281 3.36 -2.02 -26.46
C PHE A 281 2.46 -1.03 -25.70
N THR A 282 2.49 0.24 -26.12
CA THR A 282 1.51 1.24 -25.70
C THR A 282 0.45 1.44 -26.78
N ARG A 283 -0.79 1.72 -26.38
CA ARG A 283 -1.89 1.99 -27.30
C ARG A 283 -2.91 2.93 -26.70
N THR A 284 -3.69 3.57 -27.56
CA THR A 284 -4.94 4.21 -27.15
C THR A 284 -6.08 3.19 -27.27
N ILE A 285 -6.87 3.00 -26.21
CA ILE A 285 -8.09 2.20 -26.28
C ILE A 285 -9.32 3.03 -25.96
N SER A 286 -10.47 2.60 -26.49
CA SER A 286 -11.78 3.09 -26.08
C SER A 286 -12.52 1.98 -25.34
N VAL A 287 -13.04 2.33 -24.17
CA VAL A 287 -13.91 1.55 -23.28
C VAL A 287 -15.14 2.40 -22.94
N PRO A 288 -16.19 1.86 -22.31
CA PRO A 288 -17.37 2.67 -21.98
C PRO A 288 -17.06 3.90 -21.09
N ALA A 289 -16.07 3.80 -20.19
CA ALA A 289 -15.61 4.93 -19.37
C ALA A 289 -14.91 6.06 -20.14
N GLY A 290 -14.52 5.84 -21.39
CA GLY A 290 -13.85 6.83 -22.22
C GLY A 290 -12.67 6.29 -23.03
N GLN A 291 -11.77 7.20 -23.42
CA GLN A 291 -10.58 6.89 -24.19
C GLN A 291 -9.34 7.09 -23.31
N PHE A 292 -8.45 6.10 -23.32
CA PHE A 292 -7.26 6.08 -22.45
C PHE A 292 -6.02 5.71 -23.24
N GLU A 293 -4.90 6.34 -22.89
CA GLU A 293 -3.55 5.90 -23.28
C GLU A 293 -3.09 4.83 -22.29
N THR A 294 -2.76 3.65 -22.78
CA THR A 294 -2.47 2.48 -21.96
C THR A 294 -1.14 1.86 -22.30
N SER A 295 -0.50 1.29 -21.30
CA SER A 295 0.53 0.26 -21.48
C SER A 295 -0.16 -1.10 -21.47
N PHE A 296 -0.05 -1.85 -22.56
CA PHE A 296 -0.56 -3.21 -22.66
C PHE A 296 0.46 -4.17 -22.05
N ILE A 297 0.07 -4.84 -20.97
CA ILE A 297 0.92 -5.70 -20.17
C ILE A 297 0.44 -7.14 -20.29
N GLN A 298 1.33 -8.04 -20.71
CA GLN A 298 1.11 -9.48 -20.62
C GLN A 298 1.69 -9.98 -19.30
N ALA A 299 0.89 -10.70 -18.52
CA ALA A 299 1.28 -11.36 -17.28
C ALA A 299 1.28 -12.88 -17.49
N THR A 300 2.38 -13.53 -17.10
CA THR A 300 2.57 -14.98 -17.18
C THR A 300 2.82 -15.53 -15.79
N GLU A 301 1.92 -16.39 -15.32
CA GLU A 301 2.08 -17.16 -14.09
C GLU A 301 2.51 -18.59 -14.44
N THR A 302 3.65 -19.03 -13.92
CA THR A 302 4.09 -20.43 -14.03
C THR A 302 4.06 -21.10 -12.67
N ARG A 303 3.21 -22.12 -12.54
CA ARG A 303 3.00 -22.90 -11.31
C ARG A 303 3.80 -24.18 -11.37
N THR A 304 4.62 -24.41 -10.35
CA THR A 304 5.35 -25.67 -10.17
C THR A 304 4.81 -26.36 -8.92
N ASP A 305 3.97 -27.37 -9.11
CA ASP A 305 3.46 -28.19 -8.01
C ASP A 305 4.60 -29.08 -7.46
N GLY A 306 4.71 -29.17 -6.14
CA GLY A 306 5.82 -29.85 -5.47
C GLY A 306 5.87 -31.38 -5.66
N ASP A 307 4.84 -32.02 -6.24
CA ASP A 307 4.73 -33.49 -6.28
C ASP A 307 4.05 -34.08 -7.54
N ASN A 308 3.81 -33.31 -8.62
CA ASN A 308 3.03 -33.79 -9.78
C ASN A 308 3.86 -34.25 -10.99
N LEU A 309 3.49 -35.41 -11.53
CA LEU A 309 3.99 -36.08 -12.76
C LEU A 309 3.59 -35.36 -14.07
N ILE A 310 2.98 -34.18 -13.96
CA ILE A 310 2.46 -33.34 -15.04
C ILE A 310 3.24 -32.05 -14.87
N GLY A 311 4.03 -31.64 -15.88
CA GLY A 311 4.98 -30.54 -15.78
C GLY A 311 4.36 -29.18 -15.37
N PRO A 312 5.17 -28.11 -15.37
CA PRO A 312 4.70 -26.79 -14.94
C PRO A 312 3.46 -26.35 -15.73
N THR A 313 2.49 -25.77 -15.03
CA THR A 313 1.30 -25.17 -15.65
C THR A 313 1.56 -23.68 -15.84
N THR A 314 1.29 -23.16 -17.03
CA THR A 314 1.45 -21.74 -17.35
C THR A 314 0.09 -21.14 -17.67
N ILE A 315 -0.21 -20.00 -17.03
CA ILE A 315 -1.41 -19.20 -17.25
C ILE A 315 -0.93 -17.85 -17.78
N VAL A 316 -1.61 -17.35 -18.81
CA VAL A 316 -1.35 -16.04 -19.40
C VAL A 316 -2.59 -15.19 -19.24
N SER A 317 -2.40 -13.98 -18.73
CA SER A 317 -3.42 -12.93 -18.64
C SER A 317 -2.84 -11.65 -19.24
N GLU A 318 -3.70 -10.72 -19.61
CA GLU A 318 -3.31 -9.48 -20.29
C GLU A 318 -4.16 -8.33 -19.74
N PHE A 319 -3.56 -7.17 -19.52
CA PHE A 319 -4.33 -6.00 -19.10
C PHE A 319 -3.77 -4.70 -19.66
N ASP A 320 -4.66 -3.74 -19.87
CA ASP A 320 -4.31 -2.37 -20.23
C ASP A 320 -4.28 -1.51 -18.96
N PHE A 321 -3.12 -0.95 -18.64
CA PHE A 321 -2.95 -0.08 -17.48
C PHE A 321 -2.72 1.37 -17.89
N THR A 322 -3.36 2.31 -17.20
CA THR A 322 -3.12 3.75 -17.31
C THR A 322 -2.67 4.31 -15.97
N PRO A 323 -1.50 4.98 -15.89
CA PRO A 323 -1.04 5.63 -14.67
C PRO A 323 -2.11 6.49 -14.03
N PHE A 324 -2.24 6.44 -12.71
CA PHE A 324 -3.21 7.16 -11.89
C PHE A 324 -4.68 6.73 -12.06
N TYR A 325 -5.02 5.97 -13.10
CA TYR A 325 -6.36 5.43 -13.33
C TYR A 325 -6.46 3.93 -13.02
N GLY A 326 -5.33 3.21 -13.02
CA GLY A 326 -5.31 1.77 -12.78
C GLY A 326 -5.55 0.95 -14.06
N VAL A 327 -6.16 -0.21 -13.90
CA VAL A 327 -6.49 -1.10 -15.03
C VAL A 327 -7.73 -0.56 -15.75
N VAL A 328 -7.66 -0.49 -17.08
CA VAL A 328 -8.75 0.01 -17.94
C VAL A 328 -9.43 -1.11 -18.71
N ARG A 329 -8.70 -2.20 -18.97
CA ARG A 329 -9.22 -3.47 -19.50
C ARG A 329 -8.42 -4.62 -18.91
N ASP A 330 -9.10 -5.67 -18.48
CA ASP A 330 -8.50 -6.87 -17.88
C ASP A 330 -8.97 -8.12 -18.62
N ASN A 331 -8.03 -8.88 -19.19
CA ASN A 331 -8.25 -10.17 -19.82
C ASN A 331 -7.62 -11.25 -18.94
N ARG A 332 -8.45 -11.98 -18.19
CA ARG A 332 -7.97 -12.93 -17.18
C ARG A 332 -7.50 -14.28 -17.74
N GLY A 333 -7.41 -14.42 -19.07
CA GLY A 333 -6.86 -15.60 -19.75
C GLY A 333 -7.92 -16.62 -20.15
N ASP A 334 -7.49 -17.85 -20.44
CA ASP A 334 -8.23 -18.86 -21.21
C ASP A 334 -9.65 -19.20 -20.71
N ASP A 335 -9.93 -19.04 -19.41
CA ASP A 335 -11.24 -19.32 -18.80
C ASP A 335 -11.77 -18.11 -17.97
N GLY A 336 -11.14 -16.95 -18.10
CA GLY A 336 -11.47 -15.75 -17.33
C GLY A 336 -12.26 -14.71 -18.14
N PRO A 337 -12.97 -13.79 -17.46
CA PRO A 337 -13.72 -12.74 -18.14
C PRO A 337 -12.79 -11.74 -18.84
N LEU A 338 -13.32 -11.12 -19.89
CA LEU A 338 -12.75 -9.91 -20.49
C LEU A 338 -13.53 -8.70 -19.99
N LEU A 339 -12.91 -7.93 -19.11
CA LEU A 339 -13.52 -6.82 -18.39
C LEU A 339 -13.13 -5.47 -19.02
N ASP A 340 -14.11 -4.63 -19.30
CA ASP A 340 -13.93 -3.23 -19.73
C ASP A 340 -14.32 -2.25 -18.63
N LEU A 341 -13.52 -1.21 -18.41
CA LEU A 341 -13.86 -0.15 -17.47
C LEU A 341 -15.09 0.64 -17.93
N VAL A 342 -16.12 0.68 -17.10
CA VAL A 342 -17.40 1.39 -17.34
C VAL A 342 -17.45 2.74 -16.64
N SER A 343 -17.06 2.76 -15.37
CA SER A 343 -17.01 3.97 -14.55
C SER A 343 -15.95 3.87 -13.47
N TYR A 344 -15.52 5.01 -12.96
CA TYR A 344 -14.56 5.11 -11.88
C TYR A 344 -14.81 6.37 -11.05
N GLU A 345 -14.44 6.32 -9.78
CA GLU A 345 -14.38 7.46 -8.87
C GLU A 345 -12.99 7.45 -8.20
N LEU A 346 -12.21 8.52 -8.41
CA LEU A 346 -10.84 8.64 -7.91
C LEU A 346 -10.73 9.85 -6.98
N GLN A 347 -10.00 9.70 -5.88
CA GLN A 347 -9.83 10.70 -4.81
C GLN A 347 -8.67 11.67 -5.04
#